data_AF-A0A0Q6A6G1-F1
#
_entry.id   AF-A0A0Q6A6G1-F1
#
_cell.length_a   1.000
_cell.length_b   1.000
_cell.length_c   1.000
_cell.angle_alpha   90.00
_cell.angle_beta   90.00
_cell.angle_gamma   90.00
#
_symmetry.space_group_name_H-M   'P 1'
#
loop_
_entity.id
_entity.type
_entity.pdbx_description
1 polymer ?
#
loop_
_entity_poly.entity_id
_entity_poly.type
_entity_poly.pdbx_seq_one_letter_code
_entity_poly.pdbx_strand_id
1 'polypeptide(L)'
;MINTNIKSVLELLNTFSTEQICIEYLEQMRWNGIVVSPFDPLSKVYKCKGNNYRCKNTGKYFNAKTGSLFENTKISLQKWFLAIWLVTSHKKGISSIQLSKDIDVTQKTAWFMLQRIRSCFVIENNNELEGIVECDETFIGGKNKNRHKDKKVKNSQGRSFKDKTPVMGMLQRNGKMNAYVVADTKRNSIQPLICRFVNPETTQLISDEWLGYTGLSKYYDHKIIDHSKKEYVSLQDSSIHTNTIEGSWKILKSAVSGMYNHVSRKHLQKYVDEFVFRYNLRKTPDNQKFLHLLINSDVRTKYKDLAA
;
A
#
# COMPACT_ATOMS: atom_id res chain seq x y z
N MET A 1 -13.01 -23.72 14.82
CA MET A 1 -12.29 -22.60 14.17
C MET A 1 -11.15 -23.19 13.36
N ILE A 2 -10.94 -22.71 12.14
CA ILE A 2 -9.78 -23.12 11.31
C ILE A 2 -8.51 -22.67 12.05
N ASN A 3 -7.52 -23.55 12.19
CA ASN A 3 -6.23 -23.18 12.76
C ASN A 3 -5.51 -22.26 11.77
N THR A 4 -5.29 -21.00 12.15
CA THR A 4 -4.70 -19.96 11.30
C THR A 4 -3.21 -19.71 11.59
N ASN A 5 -2.58 -20.57 12.39
CA ASN A 5 -1.13 -20.53 12.62
C ASN A 5 -0.35 -21.14 11.45
N ILE A 6 -0.63 -20.65 10.25
CA ILE A 6 -0.05 -21.12 9.00
C ILE A 6 1.40 -20.65 8.94
N LYS A 7 2.36 -21.55 8.73
CA LYS A 7 3.80 -21.23 8.73
C LYS A 7 4.41 -21.25 7.34
N SER A 8 3.73 -21.87 6.38
CA SER A 8 4.26 -22.08 5.02
C SER A 8 3.17 -22.09 3.96
N VAL A 9 3.59 -21.98 2.70
CA VAL A 9 2.71 -22.11 1.53
C VAL A 9 2.04 -23.49 1.47
N LEU A 10 2.74 -24.57 1.83
CA LEU A 10 2.16 -25.91 1.84
C LEU A 10 1.06 -26.04 2.89
N GLU A 11 1.31 -25.51 4.09
CA GLU A 11 0.31 -25.49 5.16
C GLU A 11 -0.90 -24.62 4.79
N LEU A 12 -0.69 -23.51 4.08
CA LEU A 12 -1.77 -22.67 3.55
C LEU A 12 -2.68 -23.48 2.63
N LEU A 13 -2.12 -24.21 1.67
CA LEU A 13 -2.87 -25.01 0.70
C LEU A 13 -3.59 -26.19 1.37
N ASN A 14 -2.97 -26.83 2.34
CA ASN A 14 -3.60 -27.91 3.11
C ASN A 14 -4.76 -27.39 3.97
N THR A 15 -4.58 -26.23 4.61
CA THR A 15 -5.61 -25.57 5.41
C THR A 15 -6.80 -25.14 4.56
N PHE A 16 -6.51 -24.53 3.41
CA PHE A 16 -7.51 -24.03 2.46
C PHE A 16 -7.67 -24.98 1.28
N SER A 17 -7.84 -26.28 1.55
CA SER A 17 -7.81 -27.35 0.53
C SER A 17 -8.95 -27.32 -0.47
N THR A 18 -10.08 -26.68 -0.14
CA THR A 18 -11.25 -26.59 -1.02
C THR A 18 -11.80 -25.16 -1.11
N GLU A 19 -12.52 -24.88 -2.19
CA GLU A 19 -13.22 -23.59 -2.37
C GLU A 19 -14.21 -23.32 -1.23
N GLN A 20 -14.91 -24.35 -0.76
CA GLN A 20 -15.91 -24.22 0.31
C GLN A 20 -15.27 -23.78 1.63
N ILE A 21 -14.12 -24.35 2.00
CA ILE A 21 -13.37 -23.94 3.20
C ILE A 21 -12.93 -22.47 3.07
N CYS A 22 -12.50 -22.05 1.89
CA CYS A 22 -12.13 -20.65 1.66
C CYS A 22 -13.32 -19.70 1.80
N ILE A 23 -14.51 -20.09 1.29
CA ILE A 23 -15.73 -19.31 1.41
C ILE A 23 -16.13 -19.17 2.88
N GLU A 24 -16.21 -20.28 3.62
CA GLU A 24 -16.57 -20.28 5.05
C GLU A 24 -15.61 -19.44 5.87
N TYR A 25 -14.31 -19.53 5.56
CA TYR A 25 -13.31 -18.70 6.21
C TYR A 25 -13.51 -17.21 5.90
N LEU A 26 -13.78 -16.86 4.64
CA LEU A 26 -14.06 -15.48 4.24
C LEU A 26 -15.35 -14.95 4.90
N GLU A 27 -16.41 -15.75 4.98
CA GLU A 27 -17.64 -15.39 5.69
C GLU A 27 -17.37 -15.12 7.17
N GLN A 28 -16.57 -15.98 7.82
CA GLN A 28 -16.19 -15.79 9.22
C GLN A 28 -15.41 -14.49 9.43
N MET A 29 -14.42 -14.20 8.57
CA MET A 29 -13.62 -12.98 8.69
C MET A 29 -14.43 -11.71 8.46
N ARG A 30 -15.43 -11.74 7.56
CA ARG A 30 -16.21 -10.56 7.19
C ARG A 30 -17.38 -10.28 8.11
N TRP A 31 -18.04 -11.33 8.59
CA TRP A 31 -19.34 -11.20 9.27
C TRP A 31 -19.33 -11.72 10.71
N ASN A 32 -18.32 -12.51 11.10
CA ASN A 32 -18.20 -13.11 12.43
C ASN A 32 -19.53 -13.72 12.94
N GLY A 33 -20.25 -14.40 12.04
CA GLY A 33 -21.55 -15.03 12.31
C GLY A 33 -22.79 -14.18 12.00
N ILE A 34 -22.68 -12.85 11.87
CA ILE A 34 -23.82 -11.95 11.59
C ILE A 34 -23.71 -11.41 10.17
N VAL A 35 -24.41 -12.05 9.22
CA VAL A 35 -24.39 -11.64 7.82
C VAL A 35 -25.16 -10.35 7.63
N VAL A 36 -24.45 -9.30 7.20
CA VAL A 36 -25.02 -7.99 6.87
C VAL A 36 -25.10 -7.82 5.36
N SER A 37 -26.22 -7.30 4.86
CA SER A 37 -26.34 -7.05 3.42
C SER A 37 -25.52 -5.82 3.00
N PRO A 38 -24.75 -5.92 1.90
CA PRO A 38 -24.01 -4.78 1.36
C PRO A 38 -24.93 -3.76 0.65
N PHE A 39 -26.22 -4.06 0.48
CA PHE A 39 -27.17 -3.17 -0.19
C PHE A 39 -28.07 -2.40 0.78
N ASP A 40 -28.30 -2.98 1.96
CA ASP A 40 -29.10 -2.40 3.04
C ASP A 40 -28.71 -3.08 4.37
N PRO A 41 -27.89 -2.42 5.21
CA PRO A 41 -27.42 -2.99 6.48
C PRO A 41 -28.53 -3.36 7.46
N LEU A 42 -29.71 -2.74 7.35
CA LEU A 42 -30.86 -2.97 8.23
C LEU A 42 -31.79 -4.07 7.71
N SER A 43 -31.58 -4.53 6.47
CA SER A 43 -32.41 -5.56 5.87
C SER A 43 -32.19 -6.91 6.55
N LYS A 44 -33.30 -7.63 6.76
CA LYS A 44 -33.23 -9.08 7.02
C LYS A 44 -32.49 -9.78 5.86
N VAL A 45 -31.61 -10.70 6.20
CA VAL A 45 -30.84 -11.51 5.25
C VAL A 45 -31.31 -12.96 5.28
N TYR A 46 -31.51 -13.56 4.10
CA TYR A 46 -31.85 -14.97 3.97
C TYR A 46 -30.67 -15.74 3.35
N LYS A 47 -30.24 -16.82 3.99
CA LYS A 47 -29.27 -17.76 3.40
C LYS A 47 -29.95 -18.57 2.30
N CYS A 48 -29.32 -18.61 1.13
CA CYS A 48 -29.80 -19.30 -0.07
C CYS A 48 -28.82 -20.42 -0.47
N LYS A 49 -29.23 -21.25 -1.46
CA LYS A 49 -28.35 -22.29 -2.00
C LYS A 49 -27.11 -21.70 -2.69
N GLY A 50 -26.01 -22.45 -2.69
CA GLY A 50 -24.78 -22.09 -3.40
C GLY A 50 -24.03 -20.91 -2.79
N ASN A 51 -23.95 -20.82 -1.46
CA ASN A 51 -23.24 -19.77 -0.72
C ASN A 51 -23.70 -18.34 -1.06
N ASN A 52 -24.98 -18.18 -1.40
CA ASN A 52 -25.58 -16.87 -1.65
C ASN A 52 -26.51 -16.47 -0.51
N TYR A 53 -26.74 -15.17 -0.41
CA TYR A 53 -27.62 -14.52 0.54
C TYR A 53 -28.53 -13.56 -0.23
N ARG A 54 -29.77 -13.41 0.24
CA ARG A 54 -30.74 -12.48 -0.34
C ARG A 54 -31.04 -11.37 0.66
N CYS A 55 -30.87 -10.13 0.21
CA CYS A 55 -31.36 -8.94 0.91
C CYS A 55 -32.88 -8.86 0.75
N LYS A 56 -33.64 -8.92 1.85
CA LYS A 56 -35.11 -8.82 1.81
C LYS A 56 -35.59 -7.53 1.16
N ASN A 57 -35.06 -6.40 1.62
CA ASN A 57 -35.57 -5.08 1.25
C ASN A 57 -35.30 -4.74 -0.22
N THR A 58 -34.13 -5.10 -0.74
CA THR A 58 -33.75 -4.80 -2.13
C THR A 58 -34.03 -5.94 -3.11
N GLY A 59 -34.31 -7.14 -2.60
CA GLY A 59 -34.44 -8.37 -3.39
C GLY A 59 -33.13 -8.89 -4.01
N LYS A 60 -32.02 -8.15 -3.88
CA LYS A 60 -30.72 -8.48 -4.51
C LYS A 60 -30.01 -9.62 -3.79
N TYR A 61 -29.28 -10.41 -4.58
CA TYR A 61 -28.42 -11.48 -4.09
C TYR A 61 -26.98 -11.01 -3.91
N PHE A 62 -26.29 -11.55 -2.90
CA PHE A 62 -24.88 -11.32 -2.63
C PHE A 62 -24.24 -12.57 -2.02
N ASN A 63 -22.92 -12.60 -1.93
CA ASN A 63 -22.16 -13.65 -1.26
C ASN A 63 -20.94 -13.06 -0.55
N ALA A 64 -20.12 -13.92 0.05
CA ALA A 64 -18.90 -13.56 0.75
C ALA A 64 -17.89 -12.76 -0.09
N LYS A 65 -18.01 -12.78 -1.43
CA LYS A 65 -17.15 -12.04 -2.36
C LYS A 65 -17.73 -10.68 -2.77
N THR A 66 -19.01 -10.42 -2.51
CA THR A 66 -19.66 -9.16 -2.90
C THR A 66 -19.07 -7.99 -2.12
N GLY A 67 -18.73 -6.89 -2.80
CA GLY A 67 -18.16 -5.70 -2.17
C GLY A 67 -16.68 -5.81 -1.80
N SER A 68 -16.00 -6.93 -2.08
CA SER A 68 -14.57 -7.11 -1.75
C SER A 68 -13.67 -7.18 -2.98
N LEU A 69 -12.37 -7.33 -2.73
CA LEU A 69 -11.37 -7.59 -3.76
C LEU A 69 -11.62 -8.90 -4.52
N PHE A 70 -12.53 -9.76 -4.05
CA PHE A 70 -12.93 -11.00 -4.73
C PHE A 70 -14.19 -10.85 -5.60
N GLU A 71 -14.84 -9.68 -5.60
CA GLU A 71 -16.11 -9.50 -6.32
C GLU A 71 -15.97 -9.86 -7.81
N ASN A 72 -16.90 -10.67 -8.30
CA ASN A 72 -16.97 -11.15 -9.69
C ASN A 72 -15.73 -11.91 -10.19
N THR A 73 -14.90 -12.46 -9.29
CA THR A 73 -13.81 -13.35 -9.68
C THR A 73 -14.33 -14.69 -10.19
N LYS A 74 -13.69 -15.18 -11.28
CA LYS A 74 -13.79 -16.58 -11.75
C LYS A 74 -12.64 -17.46 -11.23
N ILE A 75 -11.61 -16.84 -10.64
CA ILE A 75 -10.48 -17.53 -10.01
C ILE A 75 -10.91 -18.02 -8.63
N SER A 76 -10.53 -19.26 -8.28
CA SER A 76 -10.81 -19.87 -6.98
C SER A 76 -10.23 -19.05 -5.83
N LEU A 77 -10.93 -19.04 -4.70
CA LEU A 77 -10.45 -18.37 -3.50
C LEU A 77 -9.15 -18.99 -2.96
N GLN A 78 -8.92 -20.29 -3.17
CA GLN A 78 -7.64 -20.91 -2.83
C GLN A 78 -6.46 -20.25 -3.56
N LYS A 79 -6.58 -20.00 -4.89
CA LYS A 79 -5.56 -19.28 -5.66
C LYS A 79 -5.42 -17.82 -5.23
N TRP A 80 -6.52 -17.18 -4.83
CA TRP A 80 -6.48 -15.84 -4.25
C TRP A 80 -5.75 -15.79 -2.92
N PHE A 81 -6.01 -16.74 -2.02
CA PHE A 81 -5.37 -16.81 -0.71
C PHE A 81 -3.87 -17.07 -0.87
N LEU A 82 -3.49 -17.98 -1.78
CA LEU A 82 -2.10 -18.19 -2.16
C LEU A 82 -1.46 -16.91 -2.72
N ALA A 83 -2.14 -16.20 -3.62
CA ALA A 83 -1.64 -14.96 -4.16
C ALA A 83 -1.44 -13.88 -3.09
N ILE A 84 -2.40 -13.71 -2.18
CA ILE A 84 -2.28 -12.76 -1.06
C ILE A 84 -1.07 -13.14 -0.21
N TRP A 85 -0.97 -14.41 0.20
CA TRP A 85 0.13 -14.92 1.01
C TRP A 85 1.49 -14.60 0.38
N LEU A 86 1.67 -14.91 -0.90
CA LEU A 86 2.92 -14.65 -1.62
C LEU A 86 3.23 -13.15 -1.69
N VAL A 87 2.25 -12.30 -2.00
CA VAL A 87 2.49 -10.85 -2.13
C VAL A 87 2.81 -10.22 -0.78
N THR A 88 2.17 -10.66 0.31
CA THR A 88 2.37 -10.11 1.66
C THR A 88 3.63 -10.64 2.36
N SER A 89 4.04 -11.88 2.09
CA SER A 89 5.24 -12.49 2.68
C SER A 89 6.53 -12.09 1.97
N HIS A 90 6.51 -11.94 0.65
CA HIS A 90 7.71 -11.58 -0.11
C HIS A 90 8.14 -10.13 0.16
N LYS A 91 9.27 -9.96 0.86
CA LYS A 91 9.81 -8.65 1.28
C LYS A 91 10.05 -7.65 0.13
N LYS A 92 10.39 -8.14 -1.06
CA LYS A 92 10.66 -7.31 -2.25
C LYS A 92 9.47 -7.19 -3.21
N GLY A 93 8.35 -7.84 -2.89
CA GLY A 93 7.22 -8.03 -3.81
C GLY A 93 7.41 -9.22 -4.76
N ILE A 94 6.44 -9.38 -5.66
CA ILE A 94 6.38 -10.46 -6.64
C ILE A 94 5.96 -9.89 -8.00
N SER A 95 6.60 -10.35 -9.08
CA SER A 95 6.23 -9.98 -10.44
C SER A 95 4.98 -10.74 -10.88
N SER A 96 4.20 -10.19 -11.80
CA SER A 96 3.04 -10.89 -12.36
C SER A 96 3.41 -12.18 -13.09
N ILE A 97 4.63 -12.24 -13.66
CA ILE A 97 5.13 -13.43 -14.35
C ILE A 97 5.41 -14.53 -13.32
N GLN A 98 6.07 -14.19 -12.21
CA GLN A 98 6.34 -15.17 -11.15
C GLN A 98 5.03 -15.67 -10.56
N LEU A 99 4.14 -14.76 -10.16
CA LEU A 99 2.84 -15.14 -9.59
C LEU A 99 2.05 -16.02 -10.56
N SER A 100 2.08 -15.74 -11.87
CA SER A 100 1.36 -16.55 -12.85
C SER A 100 1.84 -18.01 -12.92
N LYS A 101 3.14 -18.24 -12.74
CA LYS A 101 3.72 -19.58 -12.66
C LYS A 101 3.37 -20.26 -11.34
N ASP A 102 3.45 -19.51 -10.24
CA ASP A 102 3.22 -20.06 -8.89
C ASP A 102 1.78 -20.51 -8.65
N ILE A 103 0.80 -19.83 -9.25
CA ILE A 103 -0.64 -20.13 -9.05
C ILE A 103 -1.32 -20.69 -10.30
N ASP A 104 -0.55 -20.98 -11.35
CA ASP A 104 -1.01 -21.54 -12.61
C ASP A 104 -2.18 -20.76 -13.23
N VAL A 105 -1.91 -19.52 -13.64
CA VAL A 105 -2.84 -18.65 -14.37
C VAL A 105 -2.10 -17.90 -15.45
N THR A 106 -2.81 -17.24 -16.37
CA THR A 106 -2.13 -16.34 -17.32
C THR A 106 -1.45 -15.17 -16.60
N GLN A 107 -0.36 -14.64 -17.17
CA GLN A 107 0.29 -13.44 -16.64
C GLN A 107 -0.69 -12.25 -16.52
N LYS A 108 -1.62 -12.09 -17.47
CA LYS A 108 -2.65 -11.04 -17.44
C LYS A 108 -3.59 -11.21 -16.23
N THR A 109 -3.99 -12.44 -15.93
CA THR A 109 -4.79 -12.77 -14.74
C THR A 109 -4.01 -12.46 -13.47
N ALA A 110 -2.76 -12.91 -13.37
CA ALA A 110 -1.91 -12.64 -12.20
C ALA A 110 -1.69 -11.13 -12.00
N TRP A 111 -1.44 -10.39 -13.08
CA TRP A 111 -1.32 -8.93 -13.03
C TRP A 111 -2.60 -8.28 -12.49
N PHE A 112 -3.76 -8.70 -12.99
CA PHE A 112 -5.05 -8.21 -12.51
C PHE A 112 -5.26 -8.52 -11.03
N MET A 113 -4.93 -9.74 -10.58
CA MET A 113 -4.99 -10.12 -9.17
C MET A 113 -4.09 -9.22 -8.31
N LEU A 114 -2.86 -8.98 -8.75
CA LEU A 114 -1.94 -8.08 -8.05
C LEU A 114 -2.50 -6.66 -7.94
N GLN A 115 -3.13 -6.11 -8.98
CA GLN A 115 -3.73 -4.77 -8.91
C GLN A 115 -4.89 -4.69 -7.90
N ARG A 116 -5.67 -5.77 -7.75
CA ARG A 116 -6.75 -5.85 -6.74
C ARG A 116 -6.18 -5.93 -5.33
N ILE A 117 -5.18 -6.78 -5.11
CA ILE A 117 -4.46 -6.89 -3.83
C ILE A 117 -3.83 -5.54 -3.46
N ARG A 118 -3.16 -4.89 -4.41
CA ARG A 118 -2.53 -3.58 -4.19
C ARG A 118 -3.50 -2.49 -3.76
N SER A 119 -4.75 -2.56 -4.24
CA SER A 119 -5.78 -1.60 -3.85
C SER A 119 -6.15 -1.70 -2.36
N CYS A 120 -5.77 -2.79 -1.69
CA CYS A 120 -5.98 -2.99 -0.26
C CYS A 120 -4.80 -2.50 0.60
N PHE A 121 -3.61 -2.26 0.03
CA PHE A 121 -2.43 -1.90 0.83
C PHE A 121 -2.51 -0.50 1.46
N VAL A 122 -3.43 0.34 1.01
CA VAL A 122 -3.71 1.67 1.60
C VAL A 122 -4.11 1.59 3.08
N ILE A 123 -4.53 0.42 3.58
CA ILE A 123 -4.89 0.18 4.98
C ILE A 123 -3.76 0.53 5.96
N GLU A 124 -2.51 0.45 5.50
CA GLU A 124 -1.33 0.80 6.31
C GLU A 124 -0.75 2.18 5.97
N ASN A 125 -1.41 3.01 5.15
CA ASN A 125 -0.85 4.27 4.64
C ASN A 125 -1.58 5.54 5.13
N ASN A 126 -2.36 5.47 6.21
CA ASN A 126 -3.08 6.63 6.79
C ASN A 126 -2.92 6.66 8.31
N ASN A 127 -1.72 6.40 8.81
CA ASN A 127 -1.45 6.34 10.24
C ASN A 127 -1.37 7.75 10.84
N GLU A 128 -1.83 7.92 12.08
CA GLU A 128 -1.45 9.08 12.88
C GLU A 128 0.00 8.88 13.37
N LEU A 129 0.83 9.93 13.26
CA LEU A 129 2.24 9.92 13.56
C LEU A 129 2.56 10.94 14.67
N GLU A 130 3.44 10.54 15.58
CA GLU A 130 3.84 11.33 16.75
C GLU A 130 5.31 11.12 17.14
N GLY A 131 5.81 11.86 18.13
CA GLY A 131 7.18 11.73 18.63
C GLY A 131 8.19 12.39 17.69
N ILE A 132 9.14 11.64 17.14
CA ILE A 132 10.08 12.18 16.14
C ILE A 132 9.63 11.73 14.75
N VAL A 133 9.25 12.70 13.91
CA VAL A 133 8.77 12.44 12.55
C VAL A 133 9.67 13.13 11.53
N GLU A 134 10.25 12.32 10.64
CA GLU A 134 11.06 12.77 9.51
C GLU A 134 10.15 12.97 8.28
N CYS A 135 10.24 14.13 7.63
CA CYS A 135 9.56 14.43 6.37
C CYS A 135 10.59 14.67 5.26
N ASP A 136 10.36 14.05 4.10
CA ASP A 136 11.21 14.18 2.92
C ASP A 136 10.42 13.81 1.66
N GLU A 137 10.91 14.24 0.50
CA GLU A 137 10.35 13.91 -0.80
C GLU A 137 11.33 13.14 -1.68
N THR A 138 10.79 12.19 -2.42
CA THR A 138 11.53 11.40 -3.37
C THR A 138 10.91 11.45 -4.75
N PHE A 139 11.70 11.20 -5.79
CA PHE A 139 11.26 11.33 -7.18
C PHE A 139 11.37 9.98 -7.88
N ILE A 140 10.24 9.48 -8.37
CA ILE A 140 10.14 8.21 -9.09
C ILE A 140 10.02 8.45 -10.59
N GLY A 141 10.94 7.88 -11.35
CA GLY A 141 10.98 7.97 -12.82
C GLY A 141 12.37 7.67 -13.37
N GLY A 142 12.43 7.27 -14.64
CA GLY A 142 13.69 6.98 -15.33
C GLY A 142 14.59 8.22 -15.45
N LYS A 143 15.90 8.04 -15.27
CA LYS A 143 16.88 9.12 -15.42
C LYS A 143 16.82 9.68 -16.84
N ASN A 144 16.58 10.98 -17.00
CA ASN A 144 16.49 11.62 -18.30
C ASN A 144 17.75 11.38 -19.18
N LYS A 145 18.94 11.32 -18.56
CA LYS A 145 20.19 10.98 -19.27
C LYS A 145 20.20 9.61 -19.96
N ASN A 146 19.43 8.65 -19.44
CA ASN A 146 19.34 7.27 -19.96
C ASN A 146 18.22 7.09 -21.00
N ARG A 147 17.47 8.14 -21.35
CA ARG A 147 16.40 8.06 -22.35
C ARG A 147 16.98 8.14 -23.77
N HIS A 148 16.33 7.48 -24.73
CA HIS A 148 16.58 7.70 -26.16
C HIS A 148 16.44 9.18 -26.52
N LYS A 149 17.21 9.64 -27.51
CA LYS A 149 17.40 11.07 -27.83
C LYS A 149 16.08 11.81 -28.07
N ASP A 150 15.13 11.15 -28.70
CA ASP A 150 13.76 11.60 -29.01
C ASP A 150 12.84 11.65 -27.76
N LYS A 151 13.14 10.87 -26.72
CA LYS A 151 12.37 10.78 -25.47
C LYS A 151 12.98 11.58 -24.31
N LYS A 152 14.11 12.27 -24.56
CA LYS A 152 14.75 13.16 -23.58
C LYS A 152 13.90 14.41 -23.38
N VAL A 153 13.65 14.75 -22.12
CA VAL A 153 12.94 15.98 -21.76
C VAL A 153 13.95 17.13 -21.74
N LYS A 154 13.76 18.13 -22.60
CA LYS A 154 14.61 19.33 -22.64
C LYS A 154 14.54 20.06 -21.29
N ASN A 155 15.69 20.53 -20.79
CA ASN A 155 15.82 21.27 -19.52
C ASN A 155 15.27 20.52 -18.29
N SER A 156 15.34 19.18 -18.30
CA SER A 156 15.05 18.37 -17.11
C SER A 156 16.34 18.14 -16.33
N GLN A 157 16.41 18.76 -15.15
CA GLN A 157 17.44 18.55 -14.12
C GLN A 157 17.05 17.39 -13.20
N GLY A 158 17.96 16.92 -12.34
CA GLY A 158 17.79 15.69 -11.54
C GLY A 158 16.49 15.54 -10.75
N ARG A 159 15.87 16.65 -10.28
CA ARG A 159 14.59 16.69 -9.53
C ARG A 159 13.40 17.24 -10.36
N SER A 160 13.50 17.31 -11.68
CA SER A 160 12.46 17.89 -12.54
C SER A 160 11.15 17.09 -12.53
N PHE A 161 10.03 17.78 -12.26
CA PHE A 161 8.66 17.24 -12.30
C PHE A 161 8.18 16.89 -13.72
N LYS A 162 8.89 17.37 -14.75
CA LYS A 162 8.50 17.10 -16.15
C LYS A 162 8.61 15.60 -16.46
N ASP A 163 9.62 14.94 -15.92
CA ASP A 163 9.95 13.55 -16.21
C ASP A 163 9.77 12.60 -15.02
N LYS A 164 9.73 13.11 -13.78
CA LYS A 164 9.56 12.32 -12.56
C LYS A 164 8.31 12.68 -11.80
N THR A 165 7.80 11.72 -11.04
CA THR A 165 6.64 11.90 -10.16
C THR A 165 7.15 12.01 -8.72
N PRO A 166 6.85 13.10 -8.01
CA PRO A 166 7.25 13.23 -6.61
C PRO A 166 6.36 12.37 -5.71
N VAL A 167 6.97 11.85 -4.65
CA VAL A 167 6.33 11.12 -3.55
C VAL A 167 6.80 11.79 -2.27
N MET A 168 5.86 12.28 -1.48
CA MET A 168 6.12 12.85 -0.16
C MET A 168 5.95 11.75 0.89
N GLY A 169 6.85 11.67 1.88
CA GLY A 169 6.71 10.76 3.01
C GLY A 169 6.82 11.45 4.35
N MET A 170 6.16 10.84 5.33
CA MET A 170 6.26 11.15 6.75
C MET A 170 6.59 9.85 7.47
N LEU A 171 7.69 9.82 8.22
CA LEU A 171 8.17 8.62 8.87
C LEU A 171 8.42 8.89 10.36
N GLN A 172 7.68 8.20 11.21
CA GLN A 172 7.91 8.18 12.64
C GLN A 172 9.09 7.27 12.98
N ARG A 173 10.09 7.79 13.70
CA ARG A 173 11.25 6.99 14.11
C ARG A 173 10.82 5.80 14.95
N ASN A 174 11.39 4.64 14.63
CA ASN A 174 11.04 3.34 15.22
C ASN A 174 9.55 2.94 15.05
N GLY A 175 8.78 3.67 14.26
CA GLY A 175 7.35 3.46 14.08
C GLY A 175 6.97 3.19 12.63
N LYS A 176 5.86 3.83 12.24
CA LYS A 176 5.21 3.70 10.94
C LYS A 176 5.57 4.86 10.01
N MET A 177 5.26 4.65 8.73
CA MET A 177 5.40 5.62 7.66
C MET A 177 4.05 5.81 6.96
N ASN A 178 3.83 7.02 6.46
CA ASN A 178 2.88 7.30 5.40
C ASN A 178 3.63 7.89 4.18
N ALA A 179 3.14 7.62 2.97
CA ALA A 179 3.70 8.21 1.75
C ALA A 179 2.67 8.39 0.63
N TYR A 180 2.73 9.53 -0.07
CA TYR A 180 1.78 9.89 -1.11
C TYR A 180 2.46 10.46 -2.34
N VAL A 181 2.00 10.01 -3.51
CA VAL A 181 2.28 10.63 -4.79
C VAL A 181 1.62 12.01 -4.80
N VAL A 182 2.42 13.06 -5.02
CA VAL A 182 1.95 14.44 -5.06
C VAL A 182 2.12 15.02 -6.47
N ALA A 183 1.40 16.11 -6.77
CA ALA A 183 1.52 16.77 -8.08
C ALA A 183 2.84 17.56 -8.18
N ASP A 184 3.26 18.20 -7.09
CA ASP A 184 4.52 18.91 -6.93
C ASP A 184 4.95 18.92 -5.45
N THR A 185 6.17 19.38 -5.15
CA THR A 185 6.67 19.54 -3.78
C THR A 185 6.46 20.95 -3.21
N LYS A 186 5.45 21.68 -3.70
CA LYS A 186 5.16 23.00 -3.14
C LYS A 186 4.48 22.86 -1.79
N ARG A 187 4.60 23.91 -0.98
CA ARG A 187 3.93 24.07 0.32
C ARG A 187 2.47 23.61 0.32
N ASN A 188 1.67 24.10 -0.64
CA ASN A 188 0.24 23.80 -0.72
C ASN A 188 -0.08 22.33 -1.06
N SER A 189 0.89 21.58 -1.58
CA SER A 189 0.76 20.16 -1.90
C SER A 189 1.19 19.27 -0.74
N ILE A 190 2.26 19.63 -0.02
CA ILE A 190 2.86 18.76 1.01
C ILE A 190 2.40 19.07 2.44
N GLN A 191 2.23 20.34 2.82
CA GLN A 191 1.87 20.70 4.20
C GLN A 191 0.50 20.17 4.62
N PRO A 192 -0.55 20.16 3.75
CA PRO A 192 -1.83 19.56 4.13
C PRO A 192 -1.73 18.07 4.48
N LEU A 193 -0.78 17.32 3.90
CA LEU A 193 -0.55 15.92 4.26
C LEU A 193 0.10 15.81 5.64
N ILE A 194 1.11 16.64 5.91
CA ILE A 194 1.77 16.69 7.23
C ILE A 194 0.74 17.04 8.31
N CYS A 195 0.00 18.13 8.14
CA CYS A 195 -1.03 18.57 9.09
C CYS A 195 -2.15 17.55 9.31
N ARG A 196 -2.42 16.70 8.31
CA ARG A 196 -3.47 15.68 8.41
C ARG A 196 -3.06 14.48 9.25
N PHE A 197 -1.78 14.09 9.20
CA PHE A 197 -1.32 12.81 9.75
C PHE A 197 -0.32 12.95 10.89
N VAL A 198 0.26 14.13 11.10
CA VAL A 198 1.27 14.36 12.13
C VAL A 198 0.69 15.22 13.23
N ASN A 199 0.63 14.67 14.44
CA ASN A 199 0.11 15.36 15.61
C ASN A 199 1.03 16.54 16.00
N PRO A 200 0.56 17.80 15.98
CA PRO A 200 1.41 18.95 16.26
C PRO A 200 1.87 19.08 17.71
N GLU A 201 1.09 18.57 18.67
CA GLU A 201 1.35 18.77 20.11
C GLU A 201 2.42 17.83 20.64
N THR A 202 2.54 16.64 20.06
CA THR A 202 3.42 15.56 20.53
C THR A 202 4.61 15.30 19.60
N THR A 203 4.81 16.13 18.57
CA THR A 203 5.80 15.86 17.52
C THR A 203 6.91 16.90 17.42
N GLN A 204 8.14 16.41 17.47
CA GLN A 204 9.30 17.05 16.86
C GLN A 204 9.38 16.66 15.39
N LEU A 205 9.20 17.65 14.51
CA LEU A 205 9.22 17.45 13.07
C LEU A 205 10.62 17.74 12.53
N ILE A 206 11.17 16.86 11.70
CA ILE A 206 12.48 17.03 11.08
C ILE A 206 12.32 17.01 9.56
N SER A 207 12.84 18.03 8.86
CA SER A 207 12.90 18.07 7.40
C SER A 207 14.21 18.66 6.88
N ASP A 208 14.42 18.61 5.57
CA ASP A 208 15.47 19.40 4.91
C ASP A 208 15.07 20.89 4.79
N GLU A 209 15.96 21.69 4.21
CA GLU A 209 15.80 23.12 3.95
C GLU A 209 14.88 23.46 2.76
N TRP A 210 14.13 22.48 2.23
CA TRP A 210 13.26 22.72 1.09
C TRP A 210 12.16 23.74 1.42
N LEU A 211 11.94 24.71 0.51
CA LEU A 211 10.99 25.81 0.69
C LEU A 211 9.56 25.33 0.99
N GLY A 212 9.20 24.11 0.57
CA GLY A 212 7.90 23.50 0.87
C GLY A 212 7.61 23.35 2.37
N TYR A 213 8.65 23.24 3.21
CA TYR A 213 8.52 23.08 4.67
C TYR A 213 8.49 24.40 5.44
N THR A 214 8.69 25.53 4.76
CA THR A 214 8.73 26.85 5.41
C THR A 214 7.41 27.16 6.13
N GLY A 215 7.53 27.65 7.38
CA GLY A 215 6.39 28.03 8.22
C GLY A 215 5.76 26.89 9.02
N LEU A 216 6.29 25.66 8.97
CA LEU A 216 5.84 24.55 9.83
C LEU A 216 6.21 24.75 11.30
N SER A 217 7.24 25.55 11.60
CA SER A 217 7.61 25.97 12.96
C SER A 217 6.51 26.73 13.71
N LYS A 218 5.45 27.17 13.02
CA LYS A 218 4.26 27.75 13.66
C LYS A 218 3.35 26.71 14.32
N TYR A 219 3.49 25.44 13.92
CA TYR A 219 2.61 24.35 14.33
C TYR A 219 3.36 23.21 15.03
N TYR A 220 4.65 23.03 14.72
CA TYR A 220 5.47 21.92 15.22
C TYR A 220 6.76 22.44 15.86
N ASP A 221 7.36 21.67 16.77
CA ASP A 221 8.80 21.80 17.08
C ASP A 221 9.60 21.35 15.85
N HIS A 222 9.79 22.27 14.90
CA HIS A 222 10.35 21.98 13.59
C HIS A 222 11.87 22.20 13.58
N LYS A 223 12.62 21.13 13.36
CA LYS A 223 14.07 21.14 13.13
C LYS A 223 14.36 20.99 11.63
N ILE A 224 15.28 21.79 11.13
CA ILE A 224 15.67 21.82 9.72
C ILE A 224 17.13 21.39 9.58
N ILE A 225 17.42 20.50 8.64
CA ILE A 225 18.77 20.06 8.30
C ILE A 225 19.23 20.74 7.01
N ASP A 226 20.33 21.47 7.11
CA ASP A 226 20.97 22.15 5.99
C ASP A 226 21.94 21.19 5.27
N HIS A 227 21.44 20.56 4.21
CA HIS A 227 22.22 19.65 3.39
C HIS A 227 23.26 20.38 2.52
N SER A 228 23.10 21.68 2.30
CA SER A 228 24.06 22.49 1.52
C SER A 228 25.42 22.62 2.21
N LYS A 229 25.44 22.51 3.55
CA LYS A 229 26.66 22.50 4.38
C LYS A 229 27.33 21.13 4.54
N LYS A 230 26.82 20.07 3.88
CA LYS A 230 27.22 18.65 4.09
C LYS A 230 26.94 18.14 5.51
N GLU A 231 26.03 18.76 6.25
CA GLU A 231 25.57 18.27 7.55
C GLU A 231 24.49 17.19 7.32
N TYR A 232 24.90 15.92 7.28
CA TYR A 232 23.97 14.77 7.18
C TYR A 232 23.30 14.41 8.51
N VAL A 233 23.82 15.00 9.59
CA VAL A 233 23.38 14.91 10.98
C VAL A 233 23.74 16.26 11.59
N SER A 234 22.86 16.86 12.39
CA SER A 234 23.19 18.13 13.08
C SER A 234 24.44 17.94 13.94
N LEU A 235 25.40 18.85 13.79
CA LEU A 235 26.65 18.84 14.56
C LEU A 235 26.43 19.11 16.06
N GLN A 236 25.26 19.67 16.41
CA GLN A 236 24.89 20.04 17.78
C GLN A 236 24.04 18.97 18.47
N ASP A 237 23.24 18.22 17.69
CA ASP A 237 22.40 17.15 18.19
C ASP A 237 22.32 16.03 17.15
N SER A 238 22.97 14.91 17.45
CA SER A 238 23.04 13.78 16.53
C SER A 238 21.69 13.10 16.28
N SER A 239 20.67 13.43 17.08
CA SER A 239 19.31 12.99 16.86
C SER A 239 18.60 13.79 15.78
N ILE A 240 19.12 14.90 15.25
CA ILE A 240 18.45 15.65 14.17
C ILE A 240 19.00 15.20 12.81
N HIS A 241 18.25 14.32 12.12
CA HIS A 241 18.59 13.80 10.78
C HIS A 241 17.36 13.25 10.03
N THR A 242 17.43 13.16 8.70
CA THR A 242 16.43 12.51 7.79
C THR A 242 16.88 11.15 7.25
N ASN A 243 17.94 10.57 7.83
CA ASN A 243 18.53 9.32 7.33
C ASN A 243 17.56 8.13 7.26
N THR A 244 16.57 8.06 8.17
CA THR A 244 15.63 6.94 8.22
C THR A 244 14.69 6.98 7.02
N ILE A 245 14.13 8.15 6.72
CA ILE A 245 13.25 8.35 5.57
C ILE A 245 14.02 8.25 4.24
N GLU A 246 15.23 8.76 4.16
CA GLU A 246 16.09 8.60 2.98
C GLU A 246 16.43 7.13 2.70
N GLY A 247 16.75 6.37 3.77
CA GLY A 247 16.96 4.93 3.69
C GLY A 247 15.73 4.19 3.17
N SER A 248 14.54 4.62 3.60
CA SER A 248 13.26 4.07 3.12
C SER A 248 13.08 4.32 1.61
N TRP A 249 13.46 5.49 1.11
CA TRP A 249 13.39 5.83 -0.32
C TRP A 249 14.33 5.00 -1.18
N LYS A 250 15.48 4.61 -0.65
CA LYS A 250 16.37 3.66 -1.34
C LYS A 250 15.66 2.34 -1.58
N ILE A 251 14.92 1.83 -0.58
CA ILE A 251 14.16 0.58 -0.70
C ILE A 251 13.06 0.70 -1.76
N LEU A 252 12.26 1.78 -1.72
CA LEU A 252 11.22 2.03 -2.72
C LEU A 252 11.80 2.10 -4.14
N LYS A 253 12.86 2.88 -4.35
CA LYS A 253 13.52 3.02 -5.67
C LYS A 253 14.09 1.70 -6.17
N SER A 254 14.66 0.88 -5.28
CA SER A 254 15.15 -0.46 -5.61
C SER A 254 14.03 -1.42 -6.02
N ALA A 255 12.88 -1.37 -5.33
CA ALA A 255 11.72 -2.18 -5.71
C ALA A 255 11.18 -1.79 -7.09
N VAL A 256 11.03 -0.48 -7.34
CA VAL A 256 10.59 0.06 -8.64
C VAL A 256 11.56 -0.33 -9.77
N SER A 257 12.86 -0.18 -9.56
CA SER A 257 13.85 -0.41 -10.61
C SER A 257 14.16 -1.89 -10.85
N GLY A 258 14.02 -2.74 -9.83
CA GLY A 258 14.37 -4.16 -9.90
C GLY A 258 13.17 -5.09 -10.03
N MET A 259 12.24 -5.06 -9.05
CA MET A 259 11.13 -6.02 -9.01
C MET A 259 10.07 -5.71 -10.09
N TYR A 260 9.71 -4.44 -10.24
CA TYR A 260 8.62 -4.04 -11.14
C TYR A 260 9.12 -3.62 -12.51
N ASN A 261 10.36 -3.15 -12.63
CA ASN A 261 11.03 -2.59 -13.82
C ASN A 261 10.36 -1.34 -14.42
N HIS A 262 9.04 -1.31 -14.49
CA HIS A 262 8.24 -0.20 -14.98
C HIS A 262 7.00 -0.01 -14.10
N VAL A 263 6.79 1.22 -13.65
CA VAL A 263 5.57 1.64 -12.95
C VAL A 263 5.06 2.90 -13.64
N SER A 264 3.83 2.87 -14.16
CA SER A 264 3.21 4.04 -14.77
C SER A 264 2.89 5.08 -13.69
N ARG A 265 2.93 6.37 -14.05
CA ARG A 265 2.58 7.46 -13.10
C ARG A 265 1.19 7.27 -12.50
N LYS A 266 0.24 6.81 -13.33
CA LYS A 266 -1.14 6.58 -12.94
C LYS A 266 -1.30 5.56 -11.81
N HIS A 267 -0.50 4.50 -11.83
CA HIS A 267 -0.60 3.45 -10.82
C HIS A 267 0.40 3.61 -9.68
N LEU A 268 1.28 4.61 -9.72
CA LEU A 268 2.39 4.75 -8.80
C LEU A 268 1.93 4.74 -7.32
N GLN A 269 0.80 5.36 -6.99
CA GLN A 269 0.29 5.37 -5.61
C GLN A 269 0.07 3.96 -5.08
N LYS A 270 -0.49 3.04 -5.88
CA LYS A 270 -0.72 1.64 -5.47
C LYS A 270 0.58 0.90 -5.14
N TYR A 271 1.69 1.27 -5.80
CA TYR A 271 3.01 0.72 -5.50
C TYR A 271 3.66 1.40 -4.30
N VAL A 272 3.36 2.68 -4.06
CA VAL A 272 3.74 3.37 -2.82
C VAL A 272 3.00 2.77 -1.63
N ASP A 273 1.69 2.52 -1.74
CA ASP A 273 0.89 1.85 -0.71
C ASP A 273 1.45 0.45 -0.40
N GLU A 274 1.79 -0.32 -1.45
CA GLU A 274 2.44 -1.62 -1.31
C GLU A 274 3.80 -1.52 -0.58
N PHE A 275 4.59 -0.49 -0.85
CA PHE A 275 5.85 -0.23 -0.16
C PHE A 275 5.62 0.13 1.31
N VAL A 276 4.68 1.04 1.59
CA VAL A 276 4.33 1.47 2.95
C VAL A 276 3.82 0.30 3.78
N PHE A 277 2.93 -0.53 3.23
CA PHE A 277 2.44 -1.74 3.88
C PHE A 277 3.59 -2.66 4.31
N ARG A 278 4.55 -2.93 3.41
CA ARG A 278 5.70 -3.76 3.72
C ARG A 278 6.63 -3.12 4.74
N TYR A 279 6.83 -1.81 4.65
CA TYR A 279 7.65 -1.09 5.61
C TYR A 279 7.03 -1.18 7.01
N ASN A 280 5.74 -0.84 7.14
CA ASN A 280 5.05 -0.81 8.42
C ASN A 280 4.93 -2.19 9.07
N LEU A 281 4.71 -3.24 8.27
CA LEU A 281 4.58 -4.61 8.75
C LEU A 281 5.90 -5.41 8.69
N ARG A 282 7.06 -4.77 8.53
CA ARG A 282 8.37 -5.44 8.35
C ARG A 282 8.75 -6.40 9.48
N LYS A 283 8.26 -6.15 10.71
CA LYS A 283 8.48 -6.98 11.91
C LYS A 283 7.33 -7.98 12.16
N THR A 284 6.26 -7.91 11.38
CA THR A 284 5.06 -8.75 11.55
C THR A 284 5.28 -10.13 10.90
N PRO A 285 4.88 -11.23 11.55
CA PRO A 285 4.85 -12.56 10.96
C PRO A 285 3.98 -12.64 9.69
N ASP A 286 4.33 -13.52 8.76
CA ASP A 286 3.68 -13.57 7.44
C ASP A 286 2.22 -14.00 7.49
N ASN A 287 1.85 -14.90 8.41
CA ASN A 287 0.46 -15.26 8.65
C ASN A 287 -0.37 -14.07 9.11
N GLN A 288 0.16 -13.26 10.02
CA GLN A 288 -0.52 -12.05 10.48
C GLN A 288 -0.67 -11.02 9.35
N LYS A 289 0.31 -10.86 8.46
CA LYS A 289 0.16 -9.99 7.27
C LYS A 289 -0.93 -10.48 6.33
N PHE A 290 -0.97 -11.79 6.07
CA PHE A 290 -2.00 -12.43 5.25
C PHE A 290 -3.40 -12.18 5.84
N LEU A 291 -3.56 -12.44 7.13
CA LEU A 291 -4.82 -12.21 7.85
C LEU A 291 -5.23 -10.75 7.85
N HIS A 292 -4.29 -9.85 8.12
CA HIS A 292 -4.53 -8.42 8.16
C HIS A 292 -5.02 -7.90 6.80
N LEU A 293 -4.46 -8.37 5.68
CA LEU A 293 -4.98 -8.01 4.35
C LEU A 293 -6.36 -8.61 4.10
N LEU A 294 -6.57 -9.88 4.48
CA LEU A 294 -7.84 -10.57 4.24
C LEU A 294 -9.01 -9.95 5.02
N ILE A 295 -8.80 -9.55 6.27
CA ILE A 295 -9.81 -8.85 7.09
C ILE A 295 -10.17 -7.50 6.47
N ASN A 296 -9.18 -6.80 5.89
CA ASN A 296 -9.39 -5.52 5.23
C ASN A 296 -9.60 -5.66 3.71
N SER A 297 -10.13 -6.79 3.25
CA SER A 297 -10.32 -7.09 1.82
C SER A 297 -11.58 -6.47 1.21
N ASP A 298 -12.34 -5.69 1.98
CA ASP A 298 -13.62 -5.04 1.61
C ASP A 298 -13.41 -3.82 0.68
N VAL A 299 -12.54 -3.99 -0.30
CA VAL A 299 -12.19 -3.01 -1.33
C VAL A 299 -12.72 -3.49 -2.67
N ARG A 300 -13.86 -2.92 -3.08
CA ARG A 300 -14.43 -3.19 -4.39
C ARG A 300 -13.65 -2.47 -5.48
N THR A 301 -13.07 -3.24 -6.40
CA THR A 301 -12.33 -2.69 -7.56
C THR A 301 -13.10 -2.95 -8.86
N LYS A 302 -13.27 -1.95 -9.72
CA LYS A 302 -13.80 -2.16 -11.08
C LYS A 302 -12.64 -2.25 -12.08
N TYR A 303 -12.83 -3.00 -13.17
CA TYR A 303 -11.79 -3.17 -14.20
C TYR A 303 -11.25 -1.83 -14.73
N LYS A 304 -12.13 -0.85 -14.94
CA LYS A 304 -11.76 0.50 -15.37
C LYS A 304 -10.82 1.23 -14.39
N ASP A 305 -10.88 0.93 -13.10
CA ASP A 305 -10.05 1.57 -12.06
C ASP A 305 -8.67 0.88 -11.94
N LEU A 306 -8.53 -0.30 -12.56
CA LEU A 306 -7.31 -1.11 -12.55
C LEU A 306 -6.54 -1.03 -13.87
N ALA A 307 -7.24 -0.98 -15.00
CA ALA A 307 -6.66 -1.08 -16.34
C ALA A 307 -6.59 0.23 -17.11
N ALA A 308 -7.40 1.23 -16.76
CA ALA A 308 -7.29 2.55 -17.37
C ALA A 308 -6.00 3.22 -16.92
#